data_AF-M6VYW8-F1
#
_entry.id   AF-M6VYW8-F1
#
_cell.length_a   1.000
_cell.length_b   1.000
_cell.length_c   1.000
_cell.angle_alpha   90.00
_cell.angle_beta   90.00
_cell.angle_gamma   90.00
#
_symmetry.space_group_name_H-M   'P 1'
#
loop_
_entity.id
_entity.type
_entity.pdbx_description
1 polymer ?
#
loop_
_entity_poly.entity_id
_entity_poly.type
_entity_poly.pdbx_seq_one_letter_code
_entity_poly.pdbx_strand_id
1 'polypeptide(L)'
;MQTHLEDKTYLTVNSNGEISIDRISEEKNSTPINVYTNKTLRFKIPSNVSDQTIEEAIDELKLYFERLHQGHLYENGKWILTQDSKEVSYLIEEHLLNLPIEFIE
;
A
#
# COMPACT_ATOMS: atom_id res chain seq x y z
N MET A 1 24.33 13.16 -14.53
CA MET A 1 23.70 13.05 -13.20
C MET A 1 23.54 11.57 -12.91
N GLN A 2 24.08 11.10 -11.79
CA GLN A 2 23.95 9.71 -11.37
C GLN A 2 22.59 9.60 -10.65
N THR A 3 21.66 8.83 -11.22
CA THR A 3 20.36 8.58 -10.60
C THR A 3 20.56 7.68 -9.39
N HIS A 4 20.18 8.17 -8.20
CA HIS A 4 20.20 7.38 -6.98
C HIS A 4 18.84 6.67 -6.87
N LEU A 5 18.84 5.38 -7.17
CA LEU A 5 17.70 4.50 -6.96
C LEU A 5 17.73 3.97 -5.53
N GLU A 6 16.57 3.96 -4.88
CA GLU A 6 16.34 3.36 -3.58
C GLU A 6 15.23 2.33 -3.71
N ASP A 7 15.42 1.17 -3.09
CA ASP A 7 14.38 0.14 -3.03
C ASP A 7 13.33 0.55 -2.00
N LYS A 8 12.08 0.59 -2.45
CA LYS A 8 10.91 0.87 -1.61
C LYS A 8 9.99 -0.35 -1.58
N THR A 9 9.47 -0.64 -0.40
CA THR A 9 8.52 -1.72 -0.18
C THR A 9 7.10 -1.16 -0.13
N TYR A 10 6.18 -1.82 -0.83
CA TYR A 10 4.78 -1.46 -0.88
C TYR A 10 3.91 -2.67 -0.57
N LEU A 11 2.83 -2.44 0.17
CA LEU A 11 1.69 -3.34 0.17
C LEU A 11 0.76 -2.96 -0.98
N THR A 12 0.53 -3.89 -1.88
CA THR A 12 -0.30 -3.69 -3.06
C THR A 12 -1.62 -4.42 -2.89
N VAL A 13 -2.74 -3.73 -3.14
CA VAL A 13 -4.09 -4.31 -3.10
C VAL A 13 -4.80 -4.01 -4.40
N ASN A 14 -5.19 -5.03 -5.15
CA ASN A 14 -5.91 -4.82 -6.41
C ASN A 14 -7.44 -4.81 -6.22
N SER A 15 -8.19 -4.42 -7.26
CA SER A 15 -9.66 -4.38 -7.23
C SER A 15 -10.31 -5.74 -7.07
N ASN A 16 -9.58 -6.85 -7.23
CA ASN A 16 -10.07 -8.19 -6.91
C ASN A 16 -9.87 -8.55 -5.43
N GLY A 17 -9.25 -7.65 -4.64
CA GLY A 17 -8.91 -7.89 -3.24
C GLY A 17 -7.63 -8.70 -3.05
N GLU A 18 -6.86 -8.96 -4.12
CA GLU A 18 -5.59 -9.67 -4.00
C GLU A 18 -4.55 -8.73 -3.40
N ILE A 19 -3.84 -9.24 -2.39
CA ILE A 19 -2.81 -8.52 -1.64
C ILE A 19 -1.45 -9.10 -2.02
N SER A 20 -0.46 -8.24 -2.26
CA SER A 20 0.93 -8.63 -2.49
C SER A 20 1.91 -7.63 -1.88
N ILE A 21 3.13 -8.09 -1.59
CA ILE A 21 4.23 -7.23 -1.17
C ILE A 21 5.13 -7.00 -2.39
N ASP A 22 5.22 -5.75 -2.83
CA ASP A 22 6.04 -5.35 -3.98
C ASP A 22 7.29 -4.58 -3.51
N ARG A 23 8.46 -4.93 -4.06
CA ARG A 23 9.71 -4.18 -3.88
C ARG A 23 10.08 -3.51 -5.20
N ILE A 24 10.10 -2.18 -5.21
CA ILE A 24 10.28 -1.38 -6.43
C ILE A 24 11.47 -0.45 -6.22
N SER A 25 12.45 -0.52 -7.14
CA SER A 25 13.54 0.45 -7.20
C SER A 25 13.04 1.75 -7.82
N GLU A 26 12.97 2.83 -7.04
CA GLU A 26 12.51 4.14 -7.49
C GLU A 26 13.56 5.22 -7.23
N GLU A 27 13.53 6.33 -7.97
CA GLU A 27 14.42 7.45 -7.70
C GLU A 27 14.15 8.02 -6.29
N LYS A 28 15.19 8.41 -5.56
CA LYS A 28 15.11 8.93 -4.17
C LYS A 28 14.02 9.99 -3.95
N ASN A 29 13.80 10.86 -4.94
CA ASN A 29 12.81 11.95 -4.89
C ASN A 29 11.58 11.70 -5.76
N SER A 30 11.36 10.47 -6.23
CA SER A 30 10.12 10.11 -6.90
C SER A 30 8.97 10.20 -5.92
N THR A 31 7.93 10.94 -6.31
CA THR A 31 6.62 10.83 -5.68
C THR A 31 6.20 9.37 -5.81
N PRO A 32 5.75 8.69 -4.74
CA PRO A 32 5.14 7.37 -4.88
C PRO A 32 4.09 7.49 -5.97
N ILE A 33 4.07 6.57 -6.93
CA ILE A 33 3.00 6.56 -7.93
C ILE A 33 1.72 6.32 -7.13
N ASN A 34 1.00 7.42 -6.87
CA ASN A 34 -0.27 7.44 -6.20
C ASN A 34 -1.29 6.81 -7.12
N VAL A 35 -1.41 5.49 -7.06
CA VAL A 35 -2.33 4.74 -7.90
C VAL A 35 -3.76 4.79 -7.32
N TYR A 36 -4.19 5.93 -6.79
CA TYR A 36 -5.56 6.16 -6.30
C TYR A 36 -6.63 6.16 -7.42
N THR A 37 -6.23 5.84 -8.66
CA THR A 37 -7.05 5.91 -9.87
C THR A 37 -7.01 4.67 -10.76
N ASN A 38 -6.30 3.59 -10.38
CA ASN A 38 -6.33 2.34 -11.15
C ASN A 38 -6.84 1.18 -10.31
N LYS A 39 -7.02 0.05 -11.01
CA LYS A 39 -7.32 -1.29 -10.50
C LYS A 39 -6.45 -1.77 -9.32
N THR A 40 -5.50 -0.97 -8.86
CA THR A 40 -4.48 -1.34 -7.88
C THR A 40 -4.19 -0.14 -6.99
N LEU A 41 -4.26 -0.33 -5.68
CA LEU A 41 -3.81 0.60 -4.65
C LEU A 41 -2.46 0.13 -4.12
N ARG A 42 -1.59 1.07 -3.76
CA ARG A 42 -0.27 0.79 -3.19
C ARG A 42 -0.06 1.62 -1.94
N PHE A 43 0.24 0.96 -0.84
CA PHE A 43 0.52 1.57 0.45
C PHE A 43 2.01 1.45 0.75
N LYS A 44 2.65 2.56 1.07
CA LYS A 44 4.09 2.57 1.37
C LYS A 44 4.34 1.94 2.73
N ILE A 45 5.31 1.03 2.80
CA ILE A 45 5.81 0.47 4.06
C ILE A 45 7.14 1.17 4.38
N PRO A 46 7.41 1.53 5.65
CA PRO A 46 8.72 2.02 6.06
C PRO A 46 9.85 1.06 5.67
N SER A 47 11.02 1.63 5.38
CA SER A 47 12.22 0.82 5.16
C SER A 47 12.60 0.08 6.45
N ASN A 48 13.19 -1.11 6.32
CA ASN A 48 13.65 -1.95 7.43
C ASN A 48 12.54 -2.49 8.34
N VAL A 49 11.31 -2.64 7.83
CA VAL A 49 10.29 -3.49 8.48
C VAL A 49 10.54 -4.94 8.06
N SER A 50 10.51 -5.88 9.01
CA SER A 50 10.71 -7.30 8.73
C SER A 50 9.54 -7.88 7.91
N ASP A 51 9.80 -8.85 7.04
CA ASP A 51 8.74 -9.52 6.27
C ASP A 51 7.69 -10.16 7.20
N GLN A 52 8.10 -10.71 8.35
CA GLN A 52 7.17 -11.25 9.35
C GLN A 52 6.22 -10.18 9.90
N THR A 53 6.74 -9.00 10.25
CA THR A 53 5.94 -7.88 10.74
C THR A 53 4.95 -7.40 9.68
N ILE A 54 5.32 -7.42 8.40
CA ILE A 54 4.42 -7.07 7.31
C ILE A 54 3.28 -8.09 7.19
N GLU A 55 3.58 -9.39 7.25
CA GLU A 55 2.56 -10.45 7.20
C GLU A 55 1.60 -10.37 8.40
N GLU A 56 2.12 -10.12 9.61
CA GLU A 56 1.28 -9.90 10.81
C GLU A 56 0.36 -8.68 10.63
N ALA A 57 0.87 -7.59 10.07
CA ALA A 57 0.05 -6.41 9.76
C ALA A 57 -1.02 -6.70 8.70
N ILE A 58 -0.74 -7.55 7.70
CA ILE A 58 -1.73 -7.96 6.70
C ILE A 58 -2.90 -8.70 7.38
N ASP A 59 -2.59 -9.60 8.31
CA ASP A 59 -3.60 -10.34 9.07
C ASP A 59 -4.43 -9.43 9.98
N GLU A 60 -3.78 -8.47 10.68
CA GLU A 60 -4.48 -7.46 11.51
C GLU A 60 -5.41 -6.58 10.67
N LEU A 61 -4.98 -6.22 9.47
CA LEU A 61 -5.71 -5.32 8.57
C LEU A 61 -6.73 -6.04 7.67
N LYS A 62 -6.89 -7.37 7.79
CA LYS A 62 -7.74 -8.18 6.90
C LYS A 62 -9.16 -7.62 6.70
N LEU A 63 -9.84 -7.23 7.78
CA LEU A 63 -11.19 -6.66 7.72
C LEU A 63 -11.22 -5.31 7.00
N TYR A 64 -10.14 -4.52 7.11
CA TYR A 64 -10.00 -3.26 6.39
C TYR A 64 -9.79 -3.51 4.89
N PHE A 65 -9.00 -4.52 4.51
CA PHE A 65 -8.86 -4.88 3.10
C PHE A 65 -10.16 -5.39 2.47
N GLU A 66 -10.96 -6.16 3.21
CA GLU A 66 -12.29 -6.60 2.75
C GLU A 66 -13.21 -5.41 2.48
N ARG A 67 -13.26 -4.43 3.40
CA ARG A 67 -14.03 -3.19 3.22
C ARG A 67 -13.50 -2.32 2.09
N LEU A 68 -12.17 -2.24 1.95
CA LEU A 68 -11.51 -1.54 0.85
C LEU A 68 -11.90 -2.15 -0.51
N HIS A 69 -11.88 -3.48 -0.61
CA HIS A 69 -12.28 -4.21 -1.81
C HIS A 69 -13.75 -3.99 -2.15
N GLN A 70 -14.65 -4.09 -1.16
CA GLN A 70 -16.10 -3.93 -1.37
C GLN A 70 -16.51 -2.56 -1.92
N GLY A 71 -15.80 -1.49 -1.56
CA GLY A 71 -16.05 -0.16 -2.11
C GLY A 71 -15.06 0.27 -3.19
N HIS A 72 -14.31 -0.66 -3.78
CA HIS A 72 -13.59 -0.44 -5.03
C HIS A 72 -14.51 -0.77 -6.22
N LEU A 73 -15.10 0.26 -6.81
CA LEU A 73 -16.16 0.14 -7.81
C LEU A 73 -15.66 0.52 -9.21
N TYR A 74 -16.23 -0.09 -10.25
CA TYR A 74 -16.00 0.30 -11.63
C TYR A 74 -17.22 1.06 -12.18
N GLU A 75 -17.08 2.38 -12.34
CA GLU A 75 -18.16 3.26 -12.80
C GLU A 75 -17.65 4.20 -13.90
N ASN A 76 -18.48 4.44 -14.93
CA ASN A 76 -18.17 5.37 -16.02
C ASN A 76 -16.80 5.13 -16.69
N GLY A 77 -16.40 3.86 -16.85
CA GLY A 77 -15.15 3.47 -17.49
C GLY A 77 -13.90 3.59 -16.62
N LYS A 78 -14.03 3.92 -15.33
CA LYS A 78 -12.92 4.09 -14.39
C LYS A 78 -13.17 3.37 -13.07
N TRP A 79 -12.08 2.97 -12.43
CA TRP A 79 -12.12 2.50 -11.05
C TRP A 79 -12.20 3.68 -10.09
N ILE A 80 -13.07 3.59 -9.10
CA ILE A 80 -13.25 4.59 -8.04
C ILE A 80 -13.30 3.90 -6.68
N LEU A 81 -12.99 4.67 -5.64
CA LEU A 81 -13.24 4.28 -4.25
C LEU A 81 -14.46 5.02 -3.70
N THR A 82 -15.33 4.30 -3.01
CA THR A 82 -16.37 4.90 -2.16
C THR A 82 -15.75 5.76 -1.06
N GLN A 83 -16.54 6.64 -0.45
CA GLN A 83 -16.05 7.47 0.66
C GLN A 83 -15.57 6.61 1.85
N ASP A 84 -16.31 5.56 2.20
CA ASP A 84 -15.91 4.61 3.25
C ASP A 84 -14.57 3.93 2.92
N SER A 85 -14.39 3.45 1.69
CA SER A 85 -13.14 2.81 1.28
C SER A 85 -11.96 3.77 1.21
N LYS A 86 -12.18 5.06 0.95
CA LYS A 86 -11.12 6.08 1.06
C LYS A 86 -10.69 6.23 2.52
N GLU A 87 -11.64 6.34 3.44
CA GLU A 87 -11.35 6.44 4.88
C GLU A 87 -10.59 5.21 5.38
N VAL A 88 -11.04 4.01 4.98
CA VAL A 88 -10.34 2.76 5.25
C VAL A 88 -8.93 2.74 4.65
N SER A 89 -8.74 3.27 3.43
CA SER A 89 -7.41 3.34 2.82
C SER A 89 -6.44 4.22 3.62
N TYR A 90 -6.93 5.31 4.22
CA TYR A 90 -6.11 6.15 5.10
C TYR A 90 -5.73 5.42 6.40
N LEU A 91 -6.65 4.64 6.99
CA LEU A 91 -6.36 3.86 8.20
C LEU A 91 -5.31 2.77 7.93
N ILE A 92 -5.41 2.11 6.78
CA ILE A 92 -4.39 1.14 6.33
C ILE A 92 -3.04 1.84 6.17
N GLU A 93 -3.00 2.97 5.47
CA GLU A 93 -1.77 3.73 5.25
C GLU A 93 -1.15 4.18 6.58
N GLU A 94 -1.94 4.74 7.49
CA GLU A 94 -1.49 5.17 8.81
C GLU A 94 -0.94 4.00 9.62
N HIS A 95 -1.62 2.85 9.65
CA HIS A 95 -1.15 1.67 10.36
C HIS A 95 0.20 1.18 9.82
N LEU A 96 0.32 1.05 8.49
CA LEU A 96 1.55 0.57 7.85
C LEU A 96 2.74 1.51 8.07
N LEU A 97 2.52 2.82 8.08
CA LEU A 97 3.56 3.82 8.35
C LEU A 97 4.07 3.79 9.80
N ASN A 98 3.30 3.21 10.73
CA ASN A 98 3.64 3.09 12.15
C ASN A 98 4.19 1.71 12.53
N LEU A 99 4.43 0.82 11.56
CA LEU A 99 5.01 -0.49 11.85
C LEU A 99 6.40 -0.37 12.48
N PRO A 100 6.75 -1.28 13.40
CA PRO A 100 8.05 -1.26 14.05
C PRO A 100 9.14 -1.49 13.00
N ILE A 101 10.12 -0.58 12.98
CA ILE A 101 11.31 -0.68 12.14
C ILE A 101 12.44 -1.35 12.91
N GLU A 102 13.19 -2.22 12.25
CA GLU A 102 14.42 -2.78 12.79
C GLU A 102 15.56 -1.78 12.59
N PHE A 103 16.25 -1.45 13.69
CA PHE A 103 17.50 -0.68 13.62
C PHE A 103 18.63 -1.67 13.33
N ILE A 104 19.24 -1.54 12.15
CA ILE A 104 20.49 -2.23 11.85
C ILE A 104 21.59 -1.46 12.59
N GLU A 105 22.13 -2.04 13.67
CA GLU A 105 23.34 -1.53 14.37
C GLU A 105 24.60 -1.63 13.49
#